data_AF-A0AAJ2M0C6-F1
#
_entry.id   AF-A0AAJ2M0C6-F1
#
_cell.length_a   1.000
_cell.length_b   1.000
_cell.length_c   1.000
_cell.angle_alpha   90.00
_cell.angle_beta   90.00
_cell.angle_gamma   90.00
#
_symmetry.space_group_name_H-M   'P 1'
#
loop_
_entity.id
_entity.type
_entity.pdbx_description
1 polymer ?
#
loop_
_entity_poly.entity_id
_entity_poly.type
_entity_poly.pdbx_seq_one_letter_code
_entity_poly.pdbx_strand_id
1 'polypeptide(L)' 'MRETSLETGEVDLGLVLAPLAMLPGDPTARLASGRFVRSTLTPEGPGTIAVA' A
#
# COMPACT_ATOMS: atom_id res chain seq x y z
N MET A 1 12.21 -16.92 -4.61
CA MET A 1 11.51 -16.03 -3.65
C MET A 1 11.26 -16.85 -2.39
N ARG A 2 11.72 -16.42 -1.22
CA ARG A 2 11.35 -17.08 0.04
C ARG A 2 10.02 -16.49 0.50
N GLU A 3 9.05 -17.35 0.78
CA GLU A 3 7.79 -16.94 1.38
C GLU A 3 8.04 -16.64 2.86
N THR A 4 7.71 -15.42 3.28
CA THR A 4 7.78 -15.00 4.68
C THR A 4 6.35 -14.69 5.12
N SER A 5 5.72 -15.59 5.84
CA SER A 5 4.42 -15.35 6.47
C SER A 5 4.63 -14.83 7.89
N LEU A 6 4.00 -13.71 8.24
CA LEU A 6 3.93 -13.17 9.59
C LEU A 6 2.48 -13.21 10.04
N GLU A 7 2.23 -13.67 11.26
CA GLU A 7 0.91 -13.51 11.88
C GLU A 7 0.74 -12.04 12.28
N THR A 8 0.12 -11.28 11.40
CA THR A 8 -0.40 -9.97 11.72
C THR A 8 -1.76 -10.18 12.35
N GLY A 9 -1.91 -9.88 13.64
CA GLY A 9 -3.23 -9.78 14.27
C GLY A 9 -4.10 -8.73 13.57
N GLU A 10 -5.11 -8.19 14.25
CA GLU A 10 -5.91 -7.12 13.65
C GLU A 10 -5.05 -5.88 13.35
N VAL A 11 -5.08 -5.40 12.09
CA VAL A 11 -4.32 -4.23 11.64
C VAL A 11 -5.29 -3.13 11.24
N ASP A 12 -5.21 -1.97 11.90
CA ASP A 12 -5.90 -0.76 11.47
C ASP A 12 -5.18 -0.15 10.26
N LEU A 13 -5.68 -0.45 9.06
CA LEU A 13 -5.14 0.07 7.81
C LEU A 13 -5.25 1.60 7.70
N GLY A 14 -6.25 2.21 8.33
CA GLY A 14 -6.39 3.67 8.35
C GLY A 14 -5.23 4.32 9.12
N LEU A 15 -4.90 3.77 10.28
CA LEU A 15 -3.76 4.20 11.08
C LEU A 15 -2.43 3.93 10.37
N VAL A 16 -2.24 2.73 9.82
CA VAL A 16 -0.98 2.33 9.18
C VAL A 16 -0.70 3.12 7.91
N LEU A 17 -1.72 3.46 7.12
CA LEU A 17 -1.57 4.14 5.84
C LEU A 17 -1.70 5.67 5.95
N ALA A 18 -2.09 6.20 7.12
CA ALA A 18 -2.17 7.64 7.34
C ALA A 18 -0.90 8.41 6.94
N PRO A 19 0.34 7.94 7.22
CA PRO A 19 1.55 8.64 6.78
C PRO A 19 1.68 8.76 5.26
N LEU A 20 1.12 7.80 4.50
CA LEU A 20 1.11 7.84 3.03
C LEU A 20 0.15 8.91 2.49
N ALA A 21 -0.90 9.24 3.25
CA ALA A 21 -1.82 10.34 2.94
C ALA A 21 -1.18 11.72 3.16
N MET A 22 -0.21 11.79 4.06
CA MET A 22 0.45 13.02 4.50
C MET A 22 1.62 13.42 3.60
N LEU A 23 2.04 12.56 2.68
CA LEU A 23 3.03 12.91 1.66
C LEU A 23 2.39 13.88 0.66
N PRO A 24 2.95 15.09 0.48
CA PRO A 24 2.37 16.07 -0.43
C PRO A 24 2.42 15.55 -1.88
N GLY A 25 1.25 15.19 -2.42
CA GLY A 25 1.02 15.07 -3.85
C GLY A 25 1.77 13.96 -4.58
N ASP A 26 2.10 12.83 -3.94
CA ASP A 26 2.64 11.66 -4.66
C ASP A 26 1.60 11.22 -5.72
N PRO A 27 1.86 11.44 -7.03
CA PRO A 27 0.88 11.16 -8.07
C PRO A 27 0.70 9.66 -8.26
N THR A 28 1.60 8.84 -7.72
CA THR A 28 1.57 7.37 -7.82
C THR A 28 0.64 6.74 -6.80
N ALA A 29 0.24 7.45 -5.73
CA ALA A 29 -0.59 6.93 -4.65
C ALA A 29 -2.01 7.53 -4.66
N ARG A 30 -3.00 6.72 -4.28
CA ARG A 30 -4.37 7.18 -3.95
C ARG A 30 -4.83 6.46 -2.69
N LEU A 31 -5.39 7.23 -1.76
CA LEU A 31 -5.95 6.73 -0.51
C LEU A 31 -7.43 7.11 -0.43
N ALA A 32 -8.26 6.16 -0.01
CA ALA A 32 -9.65 6.36 0.38
C ALA A 32 -9.92 5.55 1.67
N SER A 33 -11.05 5.77 2.32
CA SER A 33 -11.45 4.98 3.48
C SER A 33 -11.43 3.48 3.13
N GLY A 34 -10.63 2.70 3.86
CA GLY A 34 -10.49 1.26 3.65
C GLY A 34 -9.79 0.82 2.36
N ARG A 35 -9.21 1.75 1.58
CA ARG A 35 -8.60 1.41 0.29
C ARG A 35 -7.34 2.20 0.00
N PHE A 36 -6.31 1.49 -0.44
CA PHE A 36 -5.06 2.07 -0.91
C PHE A 36 -4.65 1.48 -2.24
N VAL A 37 -4.24 2.34 -3.17
CA VAL A 37 -3.63 1.92 -4.43
C VAL A 37 -2.38 2.73 -4.71
N ARG A 38 -1.35 2.06 -5.22
CA ARG A 38 -0.10 2.70 -5.64
C ARG A 38 0.45 2.09 -6.92
N SER A 39 0.82 2.94 -7.87
CA SER A 39 1.60 2.53 -9.04
C SER A 39 3.03 2.21 -8.62
N THR A 40 3.57 1.06 -9.06
CA THR A 40 4.91 0.61 -8.69
C THR A 40 5.65 0.04 -9.90
N LEU A 41 6.97 0.17 -9.93
CA LEU A 41 7.82 -0.63 -10.83
C LEU A 41 8.18 -1.93 -10.10
N THR A 42 7.95 -3.06 -10.76
CA THR A 42 8.33 -4.41 -10.31
C THR A 42 9.41 -4.97 -11.23
N PRO A 43 10.13 -6.03 -10.83
CA PRO A 43 11.10 -6.70 -11.72
C PRO A 43 10.49 -7.13 -13.07
N GLU A 44 9.19 -7.44 -13.09
CA GLU A 44 8.45 -7.86 -14.29
C GLU A 44 7.91 -6.68 -15.12
N GLY A 45 8.02 -5.44 -14.62
CA GLY A 45 7.54 -4.22 -15.28
C GLY A 45 6.62 -3.37 -14.41
N PRO A 46 5.89 -2.39 -14.99
CA PRO A 46 4.92 -1.58 -14.27
C PRO A 46 3.79 -2.43 -13.66
N GLY A 47 3.45 -2.15 -12.40
CA GLY A 47 2.43 -2.87 -11.65
C GLY A 47 1.69 -1.97 -10.66
N THR A 48 0.76 -2.56 -9.90
CA THR A 48 -0.03 -1.86 -8.90
C THR A 48 -0.04 -2.64 -7.59
N ILE A 49 0.22 -1.95 -6.48
CA ILE A 49 -0.08 -2.46 -5.14
C ILE A 49 -1.51 -2.02 -4.80
N ALA A 50 -2.36 -2.95 -4.39
CA ALA A 50 -3.73 -2.69 -3.98
C ALA A 50 -4.02 -3.36 -2.65
N VAL A 51 -4.60 -2.61 -1.72
CA VAL A 51 -5.13 -3.09 -0.43
C VAL A 51 -6.59 -2.66 -0.35
N ALA A 52 -7.48 -3.62 -0.07
CA ALA A 52 -8.94 -3.48 0.03
C ALA A 52 -9.48 -4.39 1.13
#